data_AF-A0A842STN7-F1
#
_entry.id   AF-A0A842STN7-F1
#
_cell.length_a   1.000
_cell.length_b   1.000
_cell.length_c   1.000
_cell.angle_alpha   90.00
_cell.angle_beta   90.00
_cell.angle_gamma   90.00
#
_symmetry.space_group_name_H-M   'P 1'
#
loop_
_entity.id
_entity.type
_entity.pdbx_description
1 polymer ?
#
loop_
_entity_poly.entity_id
_entity_poly.type
_entity_poly.pdbx_seq_one_letter_code
_entity_poly.pdbx_strand_id
1 'polypeptide(L)'
;MYSKSLTVEEICRRLRPIFGKRIDELYLKYALSDNRESRIEIEQALNALYQKHLTESLLNEQLLLEPPKKGVIKGDYPLGTIVYGDKELHQFGLREKDWMRHVCISGMSGSGKTTFAFQILGNFIFNKKPFLVFDWKKSFRPLIKLNEKLRVYTIGNENVANFKLNINKPPYGVDAKEWINLLADIITETFSASFGVHKLLVQTMDKAFHEFGVYAGSDNYPTWYQIRDRLEEKAESMTRKSRES
;
A
#
# COMPACT_ATOMS: atom_id res chain seq x y z
N MET A 1 35.47 -14.70 -3.21
CA MET A 1 35.08 -13.37 -3.72
C MET A 1 36.13 -12.39 -3.26
N TYR A 2 36.89 -11.77 -4.17
CA TYR A 2 37.87 -10.76 -3.78
C TYR A 2 37.11 -9.55 -3.19
N SER A 3 37.21 -9.35 -1.87
CA SER A 3 36.81 -8.09 -1.24
C SER A 3 37.69 -7.00 -1.83
N LYS A 4 37.16 -6.24 -2.79
CA LYS A 4 37.81 -5.05 -3.32
C LYS A 4 38.05 -4.11 -2.13
N SER A 5 39.31 -3.84 -1.78
CA SER A 5 39.62 -2.92 -0.68
C SER A 5 38.99 -1.57 -1.02
N LEU A 6 38.17 -1.04 -0.12
CA LEU A 6 37.58 0.29 -0.29
C LEU A 6 38.70 1.32 -0.39
N THR A 7 38.56 2.25 -1.33
CA THR A 7 39.43 3.42 -1.43
C THR A 7 39.21 4.35 -0.24
N VAL A 8 40.20 5.19 0.07
CA VAL A 8 40.08 6.23 1.10
C VAL A 8 38.87 7.16 0.84
N GLU A 9 38.61 7.48 -0.43
CA GLU A 9 37.44 8.27 -0.81
C GLU A 9 36.12 7.55 -0.48
N GLU A 10 36.00 6.26 -0.79
CA GLU A 10 34.82 5.46 -0.45
C GLU A 10 34.62 5.33 1.06
N ILE A 11 35.70 5.13 1.82
CA ILE A 11 35.67 5.11 3.29
C ILE A 11 35.15 6.46 3.83
N CYS A 12 35.68 7.57 3.33
CA CYS A 12 35.25 8.90 3.72
C CYS A 12 33.77 9.13 3.38
N ARG A 13 33.31 8.77 2.17
CA ARG A 13 31.90 8.90 1.78
C ARG A 13 30.98 8.14 2.72
N ARG A 14 31.35 6.93 3.11
CA ARG A 14 30.57 6.10 4.05
C ARG A 14 30.65 6.59 5.50
N LEU A 15 31.76 7.18 5.95
CA LEU A 15 31.87 7.73 7.30
C LEU A 15 31.20 9.10 7.48
N ARG A 16 31.05 9.84 6.37
CA ARG A 16 30.52 11.21 6.38
C ARG A 16 29.13 11.35 7.00
N PRO A 17 28.13 10.45 6.78
CA PRO A 17 26.84 10.53 7.46
C PRO A 17 26.93 10.46 9.00
N ILE A 18 27.95 9.80 9.55
CA ILE A 18 28.13 9.58 10.98
C ILE A 18 28.89 10.75 11.64
N PHE A 19 29.91 11.26 10.95
CA PHE A 19 30.89 12.20 11.52
C PHE A 19 30.85 13.60 10.91
N GLY A 20 30.08 13.79 9.83
CA GLY A 20 29.89 15.08 9.17
C GLY A 20 31.20 15.68 8.62
N LYS A 21 31.34 16.99 8.75
CA LYS A 21 32.45 17.78 8.17
C LYS A 21 33.84 17.36 8.64
N ARG A 22 33.96 16.69 9.79
CA ARG A 22 35.26 16.22 10.31
C ARG A 22 35.94 15.22 9.35
N ILE A 23 35.14 14.45 8.61
CA ILE A 23 35.67 13.54 7.58
C ILE A 23 36.12 14.31 6.34
N ASP A 24 35.39 15.36 5.96
CA ASP A 24 35.77 16.25 4.85
C ASP A 24 37.15 16.90 5.16
N GLU A 25 37.38 17.34 6.41
CA GLU A 25 38.67 17.89 6.87
C GLU A 25 39.81 16.86 6.85
N LEU A 26 39.56 15.62 7.30
CA LEU A 26 40.54 14.54 7.27
C LEU A 26 40.90 14.14 5.84
N TYR A 27 39.91 14.06 4.95
CA TYR A 27 40.13 13.77 3.54
C TYR A 27 40.94 14.88 2.85
N LEU A 28 40.65 16.15 3.16
CA LEU A 28 41.43 17.27 2.63
C LEU A 28 42.90 17.20 3.08
N LYS A 29 43.14 16.89 4.37
CA LYS A 29 44.50 16.68 4.90
C LYS A 29 45.21 15.52 4.20
N TYR A 30 44.51 14.42 3.96
CA TYR A 30 45.06 13.27 3.21
C TYR A 30 45.43 13.66 1.78
N ALA A 31 44.53 14.36 1.07
CA ALA A 31 44.70 14.73 -0.34
C ALA A 31 45.83 15.76 -0.55
N LEU A 32 46.01 16.69 0.40
CA LEU A 32 47.04 17.74 0.32
C LEU A 32 48.39 17.35 0.95
N SER A 33 48.48 16.20 1.62
CA SER A 33 49.73 15.77 2.26
C SER A 33 50.73 15.29 1.22
N ASP A 34 51.91 15.89 1.14
CA ASP A 34 53.02 15.39 0.32
C ASP A 34 53.86 14.31 1.04
N ASN A 35 53.71 14.19 2.36
CA ASN A 35 54.36 13.15 3.15
C ASN A 35 53.59 11.81 3.07
N ARG A 36 54.30 10.74 2.69
CA ARG A 36 53.78 9.37 2.62
C ARG A 36 53.38 8.82 3.99
N GLU A 37 54.15 9.09 5.05
CA GLU A 37 53.84 8.62 6.40
C GLU A 37 52.51 9.22 6.90
N SER A 38 52.35 10.53 6.74
CA SER A 38 51.12 11.22 7.15
C SER A 38 49.88 10.72 6.38
N ARG A 39 50.01 10.36 5.09
CA ARG A 39 48.92 9.73 4.34
C ARG A 39 48.54 8.37 4.93
N ILE A 40 49.53 7.54 5.27
CA ILE A 40 49.33 6.21 5.85
C ILE A 40 48.64 6.33 7.22
N GLU A 41 49.06 7.26 8.07
CA GLU A 41 48.43 7.49 9.38
C GLU A 41 46.95 7.87 9.26
N ILE A 42 46.63 8.81 8.35
CA ILE A 42 45.24 9.23 8.12
C ILE A 42 44.43 8.07 7.55
N GLU A 43 44.98 7.31 6.61
CA GLU A 43 44.33 6.13 6.04
C GLU A 43 44.06 5.06 7.10
N GLN A 44 45.01 4.79 7.99
CA GLN A 44 44.83 3.85 9.11
C GLN A 44 43.75 4.33 10.08
N ALA A 45 43.73 5.62 10.41
CA ALA A 45 42.71 6.21 11.28
C ALA A 45 41.30 6.11 10.65
N LEU A 46 41.17 6.41 9.36
CA LEU A 46 39.92 6.28 8.61
C LEU A 46 39.45 4.82 8.54
N ASN A 47 40.36 3.89 8.28
CA ASN A 47 40.07 2.45 8.31
C ASN A 47 39.60 2.00 9.70
N ALA A 48 40.25 2.44 10.77
CA ALA A 48 39.84 2.10 12.13
C ALA A 48 38.43 2.62 12.46
N LEU A 49 38.12 3.87 12.06
CA LEU A 49 36.77 4.44 12.22
C LEU A 49 35.72 3.68 11.41
N TYR A 50 36.06 3.28 10.19
CA TYR A 50 35.19 2.47 9.33
C TYR A 50 34.86 1.13 9.98
N GLN A 51 35.89 0.38 10.40
CA GLN A 51 35.71 -0.92 11.04
C GLN A 51 34.88 -0.83 12.33
N LYS A 52 35.13 0.21 13.13
CA LYS A 52 34.41 0.42 14.39
C LYS A 52 32.93 0.75 14.22
N HIS A 53 32.54 1.50 13.17
CA HIS A 53 31.20 2.08 13.09
C HIS A 53 30.31 1.52 11.98
N LEU A 54 30.90 0.81 11.01
CA LEU A 54 30.21 0.39 9.80
C LEU A 54 30.39 -1.09 9.48
N THR A 55 31.31 -1.78 10.17
CA THR A 55 31.60 -3.20 9.94
C THR A 55 31.37 -4.06 11.19
N GLU A 56 30.69 -3.55 12.22
CA GLU A 56 30.65 -4.15 13.57
C GLU A 56 29.97 -5.54 13.67
N SER A 57 29.62 -6.16 12.54
CA SER A 57 29.32 -7.59 12.51
C SER A 57 30.01 -8.31 11.34
N LEU A 58 31.07 -9.05 11.65
CA LEU A 58 31.67 -10.07 10.77
C LEU A 58 30.66 -11.16 10.31
N LEU A 59 29.47 -11.21 10.93
CA LEU A 59 28.43 -12.21 10.69
C LEU A 59 27.14 -11.64 10.06
N ASN A 60 26.96 -10.32 10.08
CA ASN A 60 25.85 -9.62 9.44
C ASN A 60 26.43 -8.56 8.50
N GLU A 61 26.49 -8.88 7.21
CA GLU A 61 26.64 -7.87 6.17
C GLU A 61 25.40 -6.97 6.18
N GLN A 62 25.39 -5.94 7.02
CA GLN A 62 24.39 -4.89 6.91
C GLN A 62 24.64 -4.12 5.61
N LEU A 63 23.66 -4.16 4.70
CA LEU A 63 23.69 -3.36 3.48
C LEU A 63 23.63 -1.87 3.85
N LEU A 64 24.79 -1.21 3.82
CA LEU A 64 24.90 0.23 4.07
C LEU A 64 24.48 1.02 2.84
N LEU A 65 23.23 1.46 2.83
CA LEU A 65 22.75 2.42 1.85
C LEU A 65 23.01 3.84 2.34
N GLU A 66 23.62 4.68 1.49
CA GLU A 66 23.85 6.07 1.84
C GLU A 66 22.52 6.75 2.23
N PRO A 67 22.44 7.33 3.43
CA PRO A 67 21.20 7.94 3.88
C PRO A 67 20.95 9.21 3.05
N PRO A 68 19.68 9.54 2.76
CA PRO A 68 19.40 10.74 1.99
C PRO A 68 19.80 11.99 2.78
N LYS A 69 20.06 13.09 2.07
CA LYS A 69 20.49 14.35 2.70
C LYS A 69 19.43 14.88 3.67
N LYS A 70 19.90 15.42 4.81
CA LYS A 70 19.07 16.07 5.83
C LYS A 70 18.20 17.15 5.17
N GLY A 71 16.88 17.04 5.35
CA GLY A 71 15.88 17.98 4.84
C GLY A 71 15.12 17.52 3.58
N VAL A 72 15.67 16.60 2.77
CA VAL A 72 14.96 16.05 1.60
C VAL A 72 13.75 15.21 2.01
N ILE A 73 13.86 14.60 3.19
CA ILE A 73 13.03 13.54 3.75
C ILE A 73 12.26 13.99 4.99
N LYS A 74 12.33 15.28 5.31
CA LYS A 74 11.47 15.89 6.32
C LYS A 74 10.09 16.05 5.69
N GLY A 75 9.14 15.26 6.17
CA GLY A 75 7.76 15.29 5.74
C GLY A 75 6.81 15.50 6.91
N ASP A 76 5.59 15.94 6.60
CA ASP A 76 4.53 16.23 7.58
C ASP A 76 3.97 14.94 8.22
N TYR A 77 4.32 13.78 7.65
CA TYR A 77 3.86 12.47 8.06
C TYR A 77 5.06 11.63 8.52
N PRO A 78 5.48 11.70 9.80
CA PRO A 78 6.58 10.90 10.34
C PRO A 78 6.24 9.40 10.32
N LEU A 79 7.10 8.61 9.67
CA LEU A 79 6.92 7.17 9.47
C LEU A 79 7.98 6.32 10.17
N GLY A 80 9.16 6.87 10.47
CA GLY A 80 10.22 6.15 11.16
C GLY A 80 11.46 6.98 11.38
N THR A 81 12.56 6.31 11.75
CA THR A 81 13.87 6.91 11.97
C THR A 81 14.87 6.32 10.99
N ILE A 82 15.71 7.16 10.41
CA ILE A 82 16.78 6.73 9.52
C ILE A 82 17.94 6.26 10.38
N VAL A 83 18.35 5.02 10.14
CA VAL A 83 19.47 4.36 10.82
C VAL A 83 20.57 4.14 9.79
N TYR A 84 21.81 4.42 10.16
CA TYR A 84 22.99 4.18 9.33
C TYR A 84 24.15 3.69 10.19
N GLY A 85 24.60 2.45 9.93
CA GLY A 85 25.34 1.67 10.93
C GLY A 85 24.48 1.53 12.19
N ASP A 86 25.08 1.72 13.36
CA ASP A 86 24.37 1.66 14.64
C ASP A 86 23.93 3.04 15.16
N LYS A 87 23.85 4.05 14.28
CA LYS A 87 23.39 5.40 14.65
C LYS A 87 22.04 5.75 14.04
N GLU A 88 21.14 6.18 14.91
CA GLU A 88 19.97 6.95 14.51
C GLU A 88 20.40 8.34 14.05
N LEU A 89 19.96 8.72 12.85
CA LEU A 89 20.31 10.01 12.25
C LEU A 89 19.20 11.04 12.40
N HIS A 90 18.08 10.83 11.73
CA HIS A 90 16.96 11.77 11.72
C HIS A 90 15.65 11.09 11.33
N GLN A 91 14.54 11.77 11.55
CA GLN A 91 13.20 11.26 11.22
C GLN A 91 13.01 11.14 9.71
N PHE A 92 12.42 10.02 9.31
CA PHE A 92 11.88 9.78 7.98
C PHE A 92 10.38 10.06 7.97
N GLY A 93 9.92 10.91 7.05
CA GLY A 93 8.50 11.13 6.83
C GLY A 93 8.19 11.40 5.37
N LEU A 94 6.94 11.16 4.99
CA LEU A 94 6.43 11.54 3.67
C LEU A 94 5.86 12.96 3.72
N ARG A 95 6.02 13.70 2.62
CA ARG A 95 5.39 15.02 2.45
C ARG A 95 4.00 14.83 1.88
N GLU A 96 3.12 15.81 2.07
CA GLU A 96 1.75 15.79 1.52
C GLU A 96 1.71 15.33 0.04
N LYS A 97 2.57 15.92 -0.79
CA LYS A 97 2.62 15.65 -2.24
C LYS A 97 3.08 14.23 -2.60
N ASP A 98 3.76 13.53 -1.70
CA ASP A 98 4.29 12.21 -2.00
C ASP A 98 3.19 11.13 -1.91
N TRP A 99 2.13 11.35 -1.13
CA TRP A 99 1.02 10.40 -0.99
C TRP A 99 0.26 10.15 -2.30
N MET A 100 0.20 11.15 -3.19
CA MET A 100 -0.44 11.04 -4.49
C MET A 100 0.27 10.07 -5.44
N ARG A 101 1.51 9.67 -5.13
CA ARG A 101 2.31 8.74 -5.94
C ARG A 101 2.05 7.26 -5.62
N HIS A 102 1.13 6.99 -4.70
CA HIS A 102 0.85 5.67 -4.14
C HIS A 102 2.05 5.08 -3.37
N VAL A 103 1.74 4.22 -2.40
CA VAL A 103 2.75 3.55 -1.56
C VAL A 103 2.45 2.07 -1.52
N CYS A 104 3.44 1.25 -1.83
CA CYS A 104 3.38 -0.20 -1.69
C CYS A 104 4.18 -0.64 -0.47
N ILE A 105 3.55 -1.39 0.45
CA ILE A 105 4.18 -1.93 1.66
C ILE A 105 4.22 -3.44 1.52
N SER A 106 5.42 -4.00 1.34
CA SER A 106 5.65 -5.44 1.18
C SER A 106 6.51 -6.01 2.31
N GLY A 107 6.47 -7.33 2.49
CA GLY A 107 7.20 -8.03 3.54
C GLY A 107 6.51 -9.32 3.99
N MET A 108 7.25 -10.23 4.62
CA MET A 108 6.74 -11.50 5.12
C MET A 108 5.76 -11.34 6.30
N SER A 109 5.01 -12.38 6.65
CA SER A 109 4.20 -12.35 7.88
C SER A 109 5.08 -12.07 9.10
N GLY A 110 4.59 -11.29 10.06
CA GLY A 110 5.38 -10.87 11.23
C GLY A 110 6.36 -9.70 10.99
N SER A 111 6.57 -9.25 9.75
CA SER A 111 7.53 -8.16 9.45
C SER A 111 7.08 -6.75 9.87
N GLY A 112 5.98 -6.62 10.62
CA GLY A 112 5.47 -5.33 11.09
C GLY A 112 4.65 -4.50 10.09
N LYS A 113 4.27 -5.04 8.91
CA LYS A 113 3.47 -4.30 7.90
C LYS A 113 2.21 -3.64 8.47
N THR A 114 1.44 -4.39 9.27
CA THR A 114 0.20 -3.86 9.87
C THR A 114 0.53 -2.75 10.86
N THR A 115 1.57 -2.90 11.67
CA THR A 115 2.07 -1.86 12.58
C THR A 115 2.49 -0.60 11.83
N PHE A 116 3.19 -0.75 10.71
CA PHE A 116 3.56 0.38 9.86
C PHE A 116 2.32 1.06 9.24
N ALA A 117 1.33 0.28 8.80
CA ALA A 117 0.07 0.82 8.32
C ALA A 117 -0.71 1.58 9.43
N PHE A 118 -0.68 1.11 10.68
CA PHE A 118 -1.22 1.87 11.82
C PHE A 118 -0.53 3.22 11.99
N GLN A 119 0.80 3.28 11.82
CA GLN A 119 1.54 4.55 11.88
C GLN A 119 1.06 5.52 10.79
N ILE A 120 0.87 5.03 9.57
CA ILE A 120 0.35 5.85 8.46
C ILE A 120 -1.06 6.37 8.77
N LEU A 121 -1.97 5.48 9.16
CA LEU A 121 -3.36 5.83 9.45
C LEU A 121 -3.46 6.77 10.66
N GLY A 122 -2.63 6.57 11.68
CA GLY A 122 -2.51 7.49 12.80
C GLY A 122 -2.09 8.89 12.37
N ASN A 123 -1.13 9.01 11.46
CA ASN A 123 -0.75 10.30 10.88
C ASN A 123 -1.90 10.93 10.07
N PHE A 124 -2.67 10.14 9.33
CA PHE A 124 -3.84 10.66 8.60
C PHE A 124 -4.92 11.17 9.55
N ILE A 125 -5.19 10.45 10.65
CA ILE A 125 -6.11 10.91 11.70
C ILE A 125 -5.64 12.24 12.29
N PHE A 126 -4.37 12.32 12.68
CA PHE A 126 -3.79 13.52 13.29
C PHE A 126 -3.86 14.74 12.35
N ASN A 127 -3.55 14.53 11.08
CA ASN A 127 -3.60 15.58 10.04
C ASN A 127 -5.01 15.78 9.46
N LYS A 128 -6.05 15.17 10.05
CA LYS A 128 -7.46 15.27 9.62
C LYS A 128 -7.67 14.90 8.15
N LYS A 129 -6.93 13.92 7.64
CA LYS A 129 -7.06 13.39 6.28
C LYS A 129 -8.10 12.28 6.25
N PRO A 130 -9.10 12.34 5.34
CA PRO A 130 -10.04 11.25 5.17
C PRO A 130 -9.33 10.04 4.57
N PHE A 131 -9.73 8.85 4.99
CA PHE A 131 -9.21 7.60 4.44
C PHE A 131 -10.28 6.51 4.48
N LEU A 132 -10.12 5.51 3.62
CA LEU A 132 -10.91 4.28 3.58
C LEU A 132 -9.97 3.09 3.68
N VAL A 133 -10.27 2.14 4.55
CA VAL A 133 -9.51 0.89 4.69
C VAL A 133 -10.42 -0.28 4.37
N PHE A 134 -10.02 -1.08 3.40
CA PHE A 134 -10.58 -2.41 3.21
C PHE A 134 -9.79 -3.39 4.10
N ASP A 135 -10.45 -3.99 5.09
CA ASP A 135 -9.80 -4.74 6.16
C ASP A 135 -10.34 -6.18 6.28
N TRP A 136 -9.71 -7.11 5.56
CA TRP A 136 -10.05 -8.53 5.58
C TRP A 136 -9.75 -9.20 6.92
N LYS A 137 -8.74 -8.71 7.67
CA LYS A 137 -8.29 -9.32 8.93
C LYS A 137 -8.87 -8.65 10.17
N LYS A 138 -9.74 -7.64 10.00
CA LYS A 138 -10.33 -6.84 11.09
C LYS A 138 -9.26 -6.20 11.99
N SER A 139 -8.04 -6.04 11.46
CA SER A 139 -6.87 -5.62 12.23
C SER A 139 -6.94 -4.15 12.63
N PHE A 140 -7.60 -3.30 11.84
CA PHE A 140 -7.59 -1.84 12.04
C PHE A 140 -8.73 -1.32 12.93
N ARG A 141 -9.64 -2.19 13.39
CA ARG A 141 -10.75 -1.81 14.29
C ARG A 141 -10.31 -1.03 15.55
N PRO A 142 -9.15 -1.31 16.19
CA PRO A 142 -8.69 -0.53 17.33
C PRO A 142 -8.48 0.96 17.04
N LEU A 143 -8.38 1.38 15.78
CA LEU A 143 -8.29 2.81 15.42
C LEU A 143 -9.50 3.62 15.89
N ILE A 144 -10.66 3.01 16.10
CA ILE A 144 -11.83 3.70 16.68
C ILE A 144 -11.49 4.32 18.04
N LYS A 145 -10.60 3.69 18.82
CA LYS A 145 -10.14 4.23 20.11
C LYS A 145 -9.32 5.50 19.96
N LEU A 146 -8.67 5.68 18.80
CA LEU A 146 -7.88 6.87 18.49
C LEU A 146 -8.74 7.99 17.89
N ASN A 147 -9.81 7.64 17.18
CA ASN A 147 -10.76 8.59 16.62
C ASN A 147 -12.17 8.00 16.57
N GLU A 148 -13.01 8.43 17.51
CA GLU A 148 -14.39 7.97 17.66
C GLU A 148 -15.29 8.31 16.46
N LYS A 149 -14.87 9.24 15.58
CA LYS A 149 -15.60 9.58 14.35
C LYS A 149 -15.43 8.53 13.25
N LEU A 150 -14.49 7.58 13.40
CA LEU A 150 -14.30 6.51 12.43
C LEU A 150 -15.53 5.60 12.39
N ARG A 151 -16.01 5.34 11.18
CA ARG A 151 -17.10 4.39 10.93
C ARG A 151 -16.49 3.06 10.52
N VAL A 152 -16.84 1.99 11.23
CA VAL A 152 -16.44 0.63 10.90
C VAL A 152 -17.66 -0.12 10.45
N TYR A 153 -17.56 -0.70 9.26
CA TYR A 153 -18.60 -1.54 8.68
C TYR A 153 -18.11 -2.99 8.60
N THR A 154 -19.02 -3.92 8.85
CA THR A 154 -18.80 -5.36 8.70
C THR A 154 -19.78 -5.89 7.67
N ILE A 155 -19.28 -6.16 6.46
CA ILE A 155 -20.08 -6.74 5.38
C ILE A 155 -20.58 -8.12 5.81
N GLY A 156 -21.87 -8.37 5.60
CA GLY A 156 -22.48 -9.69 5.83
C GLY A 156 -22.76 -10.05 7.29
N ASN A 157 -22.56 -9.14 8.25
CA ASN A 157 -22.93 -9.38 9.65
C ASN A 157 -23.97 -8.36 10.11
N GLU A 158 -25.21 -8.84 10.28
CA GLU A 158 -26.34 -8.01 10.69
C GLU A 158 -26.28 -7.55 12.16
N ASN A 159 -25.51 -8.25 13.00
CA ASN A 159 -25.47 -8.03 14.45
C ASN A 159 -24.42 -7.00 14.91
N VAL A 160 -23.64 -6.41 14.00
CA VAL A 160 -22.53 -5.49 14.35
C VAL A 160 -22.73 -4.11 13.75
N ALA A 161 -22.38 -3.95 12.48
CA ALA A 161 -22.46 -2.69 11.75
C ALA A 161 -22.56 -3.02 10.26
N ASN A 162 -23.75 -3.41 9.83
CA ASN A 162 -23.95 -3.90 8.48
C ASN A 162 -23.83 -2.76 7.47
N PHE A 163 -23.10 -2.99 6.38
CA PHE A 163 -23.08 -2.10 5.22
C PHE A 163 -23.89 -2.74 4.10
N LYS A 164 -25.15 -2.30 3.97
CA LYS A 164 -26.06 -2.74 2.92
C LYS A 164 -25.92 -1.78 1.74
N LEU A 165 -25.49 -2.31 0.60
CA LEU A 165 -25.36 -1.58 -0.66
C LEU A 165 -26.03 -2.40 -1.76
N ASN A 166 -26.92 -1.79 -2.55
CA ASN A 166 -27.38 -2.38 -3.79
C ASN A 166 -26.38 -2.04 -4.90
N ILE A 167 -25.48 -2.97 -5.22
CA ILE A 167 -24.47 -2.78 -6.27
C ILE A 167 -25.08 -2.71 -7.68
N ASN A 168 -26.35 -3.06 -7.86
CA ASN A 168 -27.04 -2.87 -9.14
C ASN A 168 -27.32 -1.39 -9.42
N LYS A 169 -27.26 -0.51 -8.42
CA LYS A 169 -27.32 0.94 -8.64
C LYS A 169 -26.00 1.40 -9.29
N PRO A 170 -26.03 1.98 -10.50
CA PRO A 170 -24.83 2.52 -11.14
C PRO A 170 -24.27 3.70 -10.35
N PRO A 171 -22.95 3.92 -10.37
CA PRO A 171 -22.35 5.15 -9.87
C PRO A 171 -22.90 6.38 -10.60
N TYR A 172 -22.79 7.55 -9.96
CA TYR A 172 -23.26 8.80 -10.56
C TYR A 172 -22.61 9.05 -11.93
N GLY A 173 -23.45 9.29 -12.94
CA GLY A 173 -23.01 9.57 -14.31
C GLY A 173 -22.69 8.34 -15.17
N VAL A 174 -22.86 7.12 -14.65
CA VAL A 174 -22.65 5.87 -15.41
C VAL A 174 -23.98 5.42 -16.03
N ASP A 175 -23.98 5.09 -17.32
CA ASP A 175 -25.14 4.55 -18.00
C ASP A 175 -25.53 3.17 -17.43
N ALA A 176 -26.83 2.95 -17.27
CA ALA A 176 -27.34 1.74 -16.64
C ALA A 176 -27.05 0.46 -17.46
N LYS A 177 -27.04 0.53 -18.80
CA LYS A 177 -26.70 -0.62 -19.65
C LYS A 177 -25.20 -0.90 -19.62
N GLU A 178 -24.37 0.13 -19.63
CA GLU A 178 -22.92 -0.03 -19.43
C GLU A 178 -22.62 -0.68 -18.07
N TRP A 179 -23.32 -0.25 -17.02
CA TRP A 179 -23.20 -0.82 -15.68
C TRP A 179 -23.61 -2.29 -15.61
N ILE A 180 -24.71 -2.67 -16.26
CA ILE A 180 -25.14 -4.08 -16.34
C ILE A 180 -24.06 -4.95 -16.98
N ASN A 181 -23.50 -4.52 -18.12
CA ASN A 181 -22.44 -5.28 -18.80
C ASN A 181 -21.22 -5.42 -17.89
N LEU A 182 -20.76 -4.34 -17.27
CA LEU A 182 -19.64 -4.38 -16.33
C LEU A 182 -19.87 -5.35 -15.17
N LEU A 183 -21.06 -5.32 -14.55
CA LEU A 183 -21.40 -6.26 -13.47
C LEU A 183 -21.41 -7.71 -13.97
N ALA A 184 -21.97 -7.96 -15.14
CA ALA A 184 -22.00 -9.30 -15.73
C ALA A 184 -20.60 -9.81 -16.07
N ASP A 185 -19.72 -8.96 -16.60
CA ASP A 185 -18.31 -9.27 -16.87
C ASP A 185 -17.58 -9.63 -15.57
N ILE A 186 -17.67 -8.78 -14.54
CA ILE A 186 -17.03 -9.02 -13.24
C ILE A 186 -17.48 -10.34 -12.63
N ILE A 187 -18.78 -10.63 -12.64
CA ILE A 187 -19.31 -11.88 -12.09
C ILE A 187 -18.82 -13.07 -12.92
N THR A 188 -18.87 -12.97 -14.24
CA THR A 188 -18.46 -14.07 -15.13
C THR A 188 -16.96 -14.37 -14.96
N GLU A 189 -16.12 -13.35 -14.88
CA GLU A 189 -14.67 -13.50 -14.65
C GLU A 189 -14.39 -14.07 -13.25
N THR A 190 -14.99 -13.49 -12.20
CA THR A 190 -14.77 -13.91 -10.81
C THR A 190 -15.13 -15.38 -10.57
N PHE A 191 -16.20 -15.86 -11.21
CA PHE A 191 -16.67 -17.24 -11.07
C PHE A 191 -16.24 -18.17 -12.21
N SER A 192 -15.41 -17.69 -13.14
CA SER A 192 -14.98 -18.45 -14.34
C SER A 192 -16.17 -19.05 -15.11
N ALA A 193 -17.26 -18.29 -15.22
CA ALA A 193 -18.49 -18.73 -15.87
C ALA A 193 -18.39 -18.63 -17.40
N SER A 194 -19.26 -19.36 -18.11
CA SER A 194 -19.27 -19.36 -19.56
C SER A 194 -19.94 -18.11 -20.14
N PHE A 195 -19.67 -17.82 -21.42
CA PHE A 195 -20.34 -16.75 -22.15
C PHE A 195 -21.87 -16.89 -22.17
N GLY A 196 -22.39 -18.13 -22.07
CA GLY A 196 -23.83 -18.37 -21.95
C GLY A 196 -24.42 -17.77 -20.66
N VAL A 197 -23.69 -17.88 -19.54
CA VAL A 197 -24.08 -17.28 -18.26
C VAL A 197 -24.02 -15.76 -18.33
N HIS A 198 -22.97 -15.21 -18.95
CA HIS A 198 -22.86 -13.76 -19.18
C HIS A 198 -24.09 -13.21 -19.91
N LYS A 199 -24.43 -13.80 -21.06
CA LYS A 199 -25.61 -13.40 -21.85
C LYS A 199 -26.90 -13.51 -21.04
N LEU A 200 -27.05 -14.57 -20.24
CA LEU A 200 -28.21 -14.77 -19.39
C LEU A 200 -28.33 -13.69 -18.30
N LEU A 201 -27.23 -13.32 -17.66
CA LEU A 201 -27.18 -12.26 -16.66
C LEU A 201 -27.56 -10.91 -17.27
N VAL A 202 -26.90 -10.51 -18.37
CA VAL A 202 -27.18 -9.23 -19.04
C VAL A 202 -28.66 -9.13 -19.43
N GLN A 203 -29.21 -10.16 -20.08
CA GLN A 203 -30.62 -10.16 -20.48
C GLN A 203 -31.58 -10.06 -19.30
N THR A 204 -31.29 -10.77 -18.21
CA THR A 204 -32.16 -10.79 -17.02
C THR A 204 -32.10 -9.45 -16.28
N MET A 205 -30.91 -8.87 -16.14
CA MET A 205 -30.72 -7.57 -15.51
C MET A 205 -31.32 -6.45 -16.35
N ASP A 206 -31.10 -6.41 -17.66
CA ASP A 206 -31.67 -5.40 -18.56
C ASP A 206 -33.20 -5.39 -18.49
N LYS A 207 -33.82 -6.58 -18.52
CA LYS A 207 -35.26 -6.73 -18.33
C LYS A 207 -35.73 -6.20 -16.97
N ALA A 208 -35.03 -6.56 -15.89
CA ALA A 208 -35.39 -6.10 -14.54
C ALA A 208 -35.25 -4.57 -14.41
N PHE A 209 -34.22 -3.97 -15.00
CA PHE A 209 -34.03 -2.51 -14.99
C PHE A 209 -35.13 -1.80 -15.77
N HIS A 210 -35.57 -2.36 -16.90
CA HIS A 210 -36.70 -1.85 -17.65
C HIS A 210 -38.01 -1.90 -16.84
N GLU A 211 -38.31 -3.05 -16.23
CA GLU A 211 -39.50 -3.24 -15.38
C GLU A 211 -39.53 -2.31 -14.16
N PHE A 212 -38.36 -1.97 -13.63
CA PHE A 212 -38.23 -1.04 -12.50
C PHE A 212 -38.23 0.44 -12.92
N GLY A 213 -38.37 0.72 -14.23
CA GLY A 213 -38.40 2.06 -14.78
C GLY A 213 -37.05 2.78 -14.72
N VAL A 214 -35.94 2.07 -14.54
CA VAL A 214 -34.60 2.67 -14.38
C VAL A 214 -34.25 3.51 -15.61
N TYR A 215 -34.54 2.98 -16.81
CA TYR A 215 -34.33 3.70 -18.07
C TYR A 215 -35.27 4.90 -18.27
N ALA A 216 -36.34 5.00 -17.47
CA ALA A 216 -37.23 6.15 -17.42
C ALA A 216 -36.88 7.14 -16.29
N GLY A 217 -35.72 6.96 -15.63
CA GLY A 217 -35.25 7.84 -14.56
C GLY A 217 -35.64 7.41 -13.14
N SER A 218 -36.14 6.18 -12.95
CA SER A 218 -36.42 5.65 -11.62
C SER A 218 -35.13 5.42 -10.82
N ASP A 219 -35.14 5.87 -9.57
CA ASP A 219 -34.08 5.60 -8.59
C ASP A 219 -34.30 4.26 -7.83
N ASN A 220 -35.35 3.52 -8.16
CA ASN A 220 -35.61 2.20 -7.60
C ASN A 220 -34.91 1.14 -8.46
N TYR A 221 -33.77 0.62 -7.99
CA TYR A 221 -33.00 -0.38 -8.72
C TYR A 221 -33.34 -1.79 -8.23
N PRO A 222 -33.46 -2.79 -9.12
CA PRO A 222 -33.63 -4.18 -8.70
C PRO A 222 -32.41 -4.65 -7.90
N THR A 223 -32.63 -5.53 -6.93
CA THR A 223 -31.61 -6.16 -6.09
C THR A 223 -31.24 -7.53 -6.64
N TRP A 224 -30.12 -8.10 -6.19
CA TRP A 224 -29.74 -9.47 -6.57
C TRP A 224 -30.76 -10.55 -6.16
N TYR A 225 -31.58 -10.30 -5.13
CA TYR A 225 -32.71 -11.20 -4.82
C TYR A 225 -33.71 -11.24 -5.98
N GLN A 226 -34.12 -10.08 -6.48
CA GLN A 226 -35.05 -9.96 -7.62
C GLN A 226 -34.45 -10.49 -8.93
N ILE A 227 -33.14 -10.38 -9.11
CA ILE A 227 -32.45 -10.98 -10.27
C ILE A 227 -32.42 -12.51 -10.14
N ARG A 228 -32.11 -13.04 -8.95
CA ARG A 228 -32.13 -14.49 -8.68
C ARG A 228 -33.52 -15.08 -8.93
N ASP A 229 -34.58 -14.47 -8.38
CA ASP A 229 -35.95 -14.98 -8.52
C ASP A 229 -36.34 -15.11 -10.01
N ARG A 230 -35.98 -14.11 -10.83
CA ARG A 230 -36.20 -14.15 -12.30
C ARG A 230 -35.40 -15.25 -13.00
N LEU A 231 -34.18 -15.53 -12.54
CA LEU A 231 -33.36 -16.61 -13.10
C LEU A 231 -33.94 -17.98 -12.74
N GLU A 232 -34.43 -18.15 -11.51
CA GLU A 232 -35.09 -19.37 -11.03
C GLU A 232 -36.38 -19.64 -11.82
N GLU A 233 -37.25 -18.65 -11.97
CA GLU A 233 -38.46 -18.74 -12.82
C GLU A 233 -38.13 -19.15 -14.26
N LYS A 234 -37.07 -18.55 -14.83
CA LYS A 234 -36.63 -18.86 -16.19
C LYS A 234 -36.11 -20.30 -16.28
N ALA A 235 -35.37 -20.77 -15.30
CA ALA A 235 -34.90 -22.17 -15.24
C ALA A 235 -36.08 -23.16 -15.16
N GLU A 236 -37.06 -22.92 -14.29
CA GLU A 236 -38.27 -23.74 -14.19
C GLU A 236 -39.05 -23.80 -15.51
N SER A 237 -39.19 -22.66 -16.19
CA SER A 237 -39.90 -22.58 -17.47
C SER A 237 -39.23 -23.42 -18.56
N MET A 238 -37.88 -23.48 -18.57
CA MET A 238 -37.14 -24.30 -19.52
C MET A 238 -37.28 -25.79 -19.19
N THR A 239 -37.26 -26.17 -17.90
CA THR A 239 -37.44 -27.57 -17.47
C THR A 239 -38.84 -28.10 -17.76
N ARG A 240 -39.89 -27.28 -17.64
CA ARG A 240 -41.26 -27.68 -18.02
C ARG A 240 -41.36 -27.95 -19.52
N LYS A 241 -40.85 -27.03 -20.35
CA LYS A 241 -40.86 -27.19 -21.81
C LYS A 241 -40.10 -28.43 -22.28
N SER A 242 -38.99 -28.79 -21.65
CA SER A 242 -38.24 -30.01 -21.99
C SER A 242 -38.91 -31.31 -21.55
N ARG A 243 -39.88 -31.26 -20.63
CA ARG A 243 -40.67 -32.44 -20.20
C ARG A 243 -41.92 -32.65 -21.05
N GLU A 244 -42.36 -31.61 -21.75
CA GLU A 244 -43.52 -31.62 -22.65
C GLU A 244 -43.14 -31.94 -24.11
N SER A 245 -41.85 -31.90 -24.44
CA SER A 245 -41.25 -32.26 -25.74
C SER A 245 -40.71 -33.69 -25.75
#